data_AF-A0A954X8F1-F1
#
_entry.id   AF-A0A954X8F1-F1
#
_cell.length_a   1.000
_cell.length_b   1.000
_cell.length_c   1.000
_cell.angle_alpha   90.00
_cell.angle_beta   90.00
_cell.angle_gamma   90.00
#
_symmetry.space_group_name_H-M   'P 1'
#
loop_
_entity.id
_entity.type
_entity.pdbx_description
1 polymer ?
#
loop_
_entity_poly.entity_id
_entity_poly.type
_entity_poly.pdbx_seq_one_letter_code
_entity_poly.pdbx_strand_id
1 'polypeptide(L)'
;VPHEDFHIRRFDVLVGKHGDHVGGELDALKCLQRREADACAMLDFNWDRWSADGTINPDELRILATTDKFDHCVFTVRDDFPPDKEQQWLEVLFSMSYDNPQHREMMDLEGLKQWLPGRTSGFDALAEASALQGEN
;
A
#
# COMPACT_ATOMS: atom_id res chain seq x y z
N VAL A 1 19.13 -13.28 -9.01
CA VAL A 1 19.79 -12.47 -7.97
C VAL A 1 19.78 -11.02 -8.39
N PRO A 2 19.30 -10.09 -7.55
CA PRO A 2 19.43 -8.65 -7.79
C PRO A 2 20.88 -8.28 -8.14
N HIS A 3 21.05 -7.39 -9.12
CA HIS A 3 22.33 -6.91 -9.64
C HIS A 3 23.16 -7.93 -10.45
N GLU A 4 22.70 -9.18 -10.56
CA GLU A 4 23.25 -10.19 -11.48
C GLU A 4 22.27 -10.48 -12.62
N ASP A 5 21.03 -10.86 -12.29
CA ASP A 5 19.99 -11.20 -13.28
C ASP A 5 19.20 -9.98 -13.75
N PHE A 6 19.13 -8.93 -12.92
CA PHE A 6 18.40 -7.70 -13.21
C PHE A 6 18.95 -6.53 -12.39
N HIS A 7 18.78 -5.31 -12.89
CA HIS A 7 19.11 -4.09 -12.15
C HIS A 7 17.87 -3.53 -11.44
N ILE A 8 18.02 -3.20 -10.15
CA ILE A 8 16.96 -2.54 -9.37
C ILE A 8 17.15 -1.03 -9.45
N ARG A 9 16.09 -0.31 -9.80
CA ARG A 9 15.99 1.15 -9.66
C ARG A 9 14.92 1.47 -8.61
N ARG A 10 15.33 2.11 -7.51
CA ARG A 10 14.43 2.53 -6.44
C ARG A 10 13.89 3.92 -6.69
N PHE A 11 12.62 4.13 -6.34
CA PHE A 11 11.92 5.41 -6.40
C PHE A 11 11.40 5.76 -5.00
N ASP A 12 12.31 5.84 -4.04
CA ASP A 12 11.96 6.12 -2.66
C ASP A 12 11.63 7.61 -2.49
N VAL A 13 10.39 7.89 -2.11
CA VAL A 13 9.86 9.24 -1.92
C VAL A 13 9.46 9.39 -0.46
N LEU A 14 9.99 10.43 0.20
CA LEU A 14 9.88 10.70 1.63
C LEU A 14 10.69 9.74 2.52
N VAL A 15 11.33 10.31 3.55
CA VAL A 15 12.11 9.55 4.53
C VAL A 15 11.18 8.61 5.30
N GLY A 16 11.57 7.34 5.38
CA GLY A 16 10.81 6.31 6.10
C GLY A 16 9.66 5.68 5.29
N LYS A 17 9.49 6.04 4.01
CA LYS A 17 8.49 5.48 3.10
C LYS A 17 9.17 4.78 1.91
N HIS A 18 10.07 3.85 2.21
CA HIS A 18 10.81 3.10 1.20
C HIS A 18 9.85 2.20 0.41
N GLY A 19 9.35 2.70 -0.72
CA GLY A 19 8.33 2.03 -1.54
C GLY A 19 6.87 2.23 -1.09
N ASP A 20 6.61 2.66 0.16
CA ASP A 20 5.26 2.95 0.69
C ASP A 20 4.79 4.39 0.35
N HIS A 21 4.91 4.76 -0.93
CA HIS A 21 4.42 6.05 -1.40
C HIS A 21 3.92 5.95 -2.83
N VAL A 22 2.64 6.30 -3.03
CA VAL A 22 1.97 6.31 -4.35
C VAL A 22 2.76 7.10 -5.42
N GLY A 23 3.47 8.16 -5.01
CA GLY A 23 4.34 8.92 -5.92
C GLY A 23 5.55 8.13 -6.42
N GLY A 24 6.15 7.29 -5.58
CA GLY A 24 7.26 6.43 -5.98
C GLY A 24 6.83 5.35 -6.97
N GLU A 25 5.68 4.72 -6.71
CA GLU A 25 5.06 3.76 -7.63
C GLU A 25 4.68 4.40 -8.97
N LEU A 26 4.15 5.64 -8.94
CA LEU A 26 3.84 6.38 -10.17
C LEU A 26 5.11 6.71 -10.97
N ASP A 27 6.21 7.07 -10.29
CA ASP A 27 7.48 7.32 -10.96
C ASP A 27 8.09 6.03 -11.55
N ALA A 28 7.90 4.88 -10.89
CA ALA A 28 8.25 3.57 -11.42
C ALA A 28 7.44 3.22 -12.68
N LEU A 29 6.12 3.46 -12.67
CA LEU A 29 5.27 3.30 -13.86
C LEU A 29 5.73 4.20 -15.00
N LYS A 30 5.99 5.48 -14.73
CA LYS A 30 6.49 6.41 -15.76
C LYS A 30 7.85 6.00 -16.31
N CYS A 31 8.72 5.42 -15.47
CA CYS A 31 10.00 4.84 -15.91
C CYS A 31 9.78 3.70 -16.92
N LEU A 32 8.84 2.80 -16.64
CA LEU A 32 8.43 1.74 -17.56
C LEU A 32 7.84 2.31 -18.87
N GLN A 33 6.94 3.29 -18.79
CA GLN A 33 6.33 3.93 -19.96
C GLN A 33 7.35 4.65 -20.86
N ARG A 34 8.41 5.24 -20.27
CA ARG A 34 9.55 5.82 -21.00
C ARG A 34 10.54 4.77 -21.53
N ARG A 35 10.28 3.48 -21.29
CA ARG A 35 11.16 2.35 -21.66
C ARG A 35 12.55 2.43 -21.02
N GLU A 36 12.63 3.04 -19.84
CA GLU A 36 13.85 3.10 -19.03
C GLU A 36 13.98 1.89 -18.09
N ALA A 37 12.91 1.11 -17.94
CA ALA A 37 12.88 -0.17 -17.22
C ALA A 37 12.02 -1.17 -17.99
N ASP A 38 12.33 -2.47 -17.86
CA ASP A 38 11.59 -3.56 -18.51
C ASP A 38 10.34 -3.97 -17.73
N ALA A 39 10.32 -3.70 -16.42
CA ALA A 39 9.21 -3.97 -15.51
C ALA A 39 9.20 -2.97 -14.34
N CYS A 40 8.05 -2.81 -13.69
CA CYS A 40 7.90 -2.08 -12.43
C CYS A 40 6.99 -2.87 -11.48
N ALA A 41 7.06 -2.55 -10.20
CA ALA A 41 6.17 -3.08 -9.16
C ALA A 41 5.29 -1.95 -8.64
N MET A 42 4.03 -2.27 -8.35
CA MET A 42 3.03 -1.37 -7.76
C MET A 42 1.96 -2.19 -7.04
N LEU A 43 1.18 -1.56 -6.18
CA LEU A 43 -0.02 -2.13 -5.59
C LEU A 43 -1.09 -2.37 -6.66
N ASP A 44 -1.86 -3.44 -6.48
CA ASP A 44 -3.03 -3.75 -7.32
C ASP A 44 -4.05 -2.62 -7.31
N PHE A 45 -4.27 -1.99 -6.16
CA PHE A 45 -5.09 -0.78 -6.03
C PHE A 45 -4.66 0.35 -6.97
N ASN A 46 -3.34 0.59 -7.10
CA ASN A 46 -2.82 1.62 -7.99
C ASN A 46 -2.97 1.21 -9.46
N TRP A 47 -2.74 -0.07 -9.79
CA TRP A 47 -3.01 -0.61 -11.13
C TRP A 47 -4.48 -0.37 -11.55
N ASP A 48 -5.44 -0.72 -10.70
CA ASP A 48 -6.87 -0.58 -10.98
C ASP A 48 -7.26 0.89 -11.15
N ARG A 49 -6.80 1.74 -10.23
CA ARG A 49 -7.05 3.19 -10.27
C ARG A 49 -6.49 3.83 -11.53
N TRP A 50 -5.23 3.56 -11.86
CA TRP A 50 -4.56 4.15 -13.03
C TRP A 50 -5.05 3.58 -14.35
N SER A 51 -5.57 2.35 -14.36
CA SER A 51 -6.27 1.82 -15.52
C SER A 51 -7.61 2.52 -15.74
N ALA A 52 -8.36 2.78 -14.66
CA ALA A 52 -9.65 3.46 -14.74
C ALA A 52 -9.55 4.94 -15.14
N ASP A 53 -8.47 5.63 -14.75
CA ASP A 53 -8.25 7.05 -15.08
C ASP A 53 -7.47 7.28 -16.39
N GLY A 54 -7.00 6.22 -17.03
CA GLY A 54 -6.27 6.26 -18.30
C GLY A 54 -4.76 6.53 -18.18
N THR A 55 -4.22 6.59 -16.97
CA THR A 55 -2.77 6.66 -16.72
C THR A 55 -2.07 5.38 -17.21
N ILE A 56 -2.71 4.22 -17.09
CA ILE A 56 -2.29 2.95 -17.67
C ILE A 56 -3.13 2.65 -18.91
N ASN A 57 -2.46 2.36 -20.02
CA ASN A 57 -3.10 1.74 -21.18
C ASN A 57 -2.98 0.20 -21.06
N PRO A 58 -4.08 -0.53 -20.79
CA PRO A 58 -4.06 -1.99 -20.62
C PRO A 58 -3.76 -2.75 -21.93
N ASP A 59 -3.80 -2.09 -23.09
CA ASP A 59 -3.38 -2.69 -24.36
C ASP A 59 -1.85 -2.68 -24.53
N GLU A 60 -1.14 -1.84 -23.78
CA GLU A 60 0.32 -1.68 -23.87
C GLU A 60 1.06 -2.36 -22.72
N LEU A 61 0.42 -2.51 -21.56
CA LEU A 61 1.00 -3.07 -20.35
C LEU A 61 0.25 -4.33 -19.92
N ARG A 62 0.97 -5.28 -19.32
CA ARG A 62 0.38 -6.49 -18.75
C ARG A 62 1.01 -6.83 -17.41
N ILE A 63 0.23 -7.49 -16.56
CA ILE A 63 0.70 -8.02 -15.28
C ILE A 63 1.54 -9.27 -15.54
N LEU A 64 2.79 -9.27 -15.05
CA LEU A 64 3.70 -10.43 -15.19
C LEU A 64 3.53 -11.43 -14.04
N ALA A 65 3.26 -10.93 -12.83
CA ALA A 65 3.07 -11.70 -11.62
C ALA A 65 2.32 -10.86 -10.58
N THR A 66 1.72 -11.53 -9.60
CA THR A 66 1.10 -10.94 -8.41
C THR A 66 1.63 -11.68 -7.19
N THR A 67 1.91 -10.95 -6.11
CA THR A 67 2.26 -11.55 -4.82
C THR A 67 1.02 -12.16 -4.16
N ASP A 68 1.23 -12.91 -3.09
CA ASP A 68 0.16 -13.20 -2.15
C ASP A 68 -0.37 -11.90 -1.50
N LYS A 69 -1.59 -11.97 -0.98
CA LYS A 69 -2.24 -10.85 -0.31
C LYS A 69 -1.56 -10.53 1.02
N PHE A 70 -1.46 -9.25 1.32
CA PHE A 70 -0.98 -8.73 2.60
C PHE A 70 -1.89 -7.59 3.09
N ASP A 71 -1.84 -7.31 4.38
CA ASP A 71 -2.51 -6.15 4.98
C ASP A 71 -1.61 -4.91 4.82
N HIS A 72 -2.17 -3.80 4.34
CA HIS A 72 -1.41 -2.59 4.00
C HIS A 72 -1.33 -1.58 5.17
N CYS A 73 -2.48 -1.09 5.62
CA CYS A 73 -2.58 -0.11 6.71
C CYS A 73 -3.25 -0.71 7.95
N VAL A 74 -2.72 -0.38 9.13
CA VAL A 74 -3.36 -0.66 10.42
C VAL A 74 -3.06 0.49 11.39
N PHE A 75 -4.02 0.84 12.22
CA PHE A 75 -3.78 1.74 13.35
C PHE A 75 -3.07 0.98 14.47
N THR A 76 -1.94 1.51 14.92
CA THR A 76 -1.14 0.95 16.01
C THR A 76 -1.00 1.96 17.13
N VAL A 77 -0.95 1.48 18.36
CA VAL A 77 -0.62 2.26 19.55
C VAL A 77 0.66 1.73 20.19
N ARG A 78 1.25 2.50 21.09
CA ARG A 78 2.36 2.03 21.93
C ARG A 78 1.86 0.97 22.92
N ASP A 79 2.78 0.14 23.39
CA ASP A 79 2.53 -0.87 24.41
C ASP A 79 2.01 -0.28 25.74
N ASP A 80 2.40 0.96 26.05
CA ASP A 80 2.00 1.71 27.23
C ASP A 80 0.79 2.63 27.03
N PHE A 81 0.07 2.51 25.91
CA PHE A 81 -1.09 3.36 25.62
C PHE A 81 -2.27 3.06 26.58
N PRO A 82 -2.98 4.08 27.11
CA PRO A 82 -4.05 3.87 28.09
C PRO A 82 -5.23 3.06 27.52
N PRO A 83 -5.61 1.92 28.13
CA PRO A 83 -6.67 1.05 27.60
C PRO A 83 -8.04 1.73 27.51
N ASP A 84 -8.35 2.66 28.42
CA ASP A 84 -9.61 3.41 28.40
C ASP A 84 -9.70 4.34 27.18
N LYS A 85 -8.56 4.90 26.76
CA LYS A 85 -8.46 5.74 25.57
C LYS A 85 -8.51 4.93 24.28
N GLU A 86 -7.87 3.77 24.27
CA GLU A 86 -7.96 2.83 23.15
C GLU A 86 -9.41 2.42 22.90
N GLN A 87 -10.12 2.02 23.97
CA GLN A 87 -11.52 1.63 23.86
C GLN A 87 -12.40 2.78 23.36
N GLN A 88 -12.26 3.99 23.91
CA GLN A 88 -13.00 5.16 23.44
C GLN A 88 -12.75 5.47 21.96
N TRP A 89 -11.51 5.33 21.51
CA TRP A 89 -11.15 5.57 20.12
C TRP A 89 -11.73 4.49 19.19
N LEU A 90 -11.66 3.21 19.57
CA LEU A 90 -12.25 2.09 18.82
C LEU A 90 -13.77 2.21 18.71
N GLU A 91 -14.45 2.61 19.81
CA GLU A 91 -15.89 2.86 19.80
C GLU A 91 -16.27 3.94 18.77
N VAL A 92 -15.50 5.03 18.69
CA VAL A 92 -15.73 6.08 17.69
C VAL A 92 -15.43 5.56 16.28
N LEU A 93 -14.29 4.89 16.06
CA LEU A 93 -13.90 4.37 14.75
C LEU A 93 -14.95 3.40 14.19
N PHE A 94 -15.41 2.45 15.01
CA PHE A 94 -16.41 1.46 14.60
C PHE A 94 -17.83 1.99 14.54
N SER A 95 -18.11 3.18 15.08
CA SER A 95 -19.39 3.87 14.88
C SER A 95 -19.53 4.50 13.48
N MET A 96 -18.43 4.59 12.71
CA MET A 96 -18.46 5.11 11.36
C MET A 96 -19.32 4.22 10.44
N SER A 97 -19.99 4.86 9.50
CA SER A 97 -20.90 4.22 8.56
C SER A 97 -20.74 4.87 7.20
N TYR A 98 -20.54 4.05 6.17
CA TYR A 98 -20.37 4.50 4.80
C TYR A 98 -21.63 5.18 4.21
N ASP A 99 -22.78 5.03 4.86
CA ASP A 99 -24.02 5.73 4.50
C ASP A 99 -24.03 7.18 4.96
N ASN A 100 -23.20 7.55 5.94
CA ASN A 100 -23.03 8.95 6.35
C ASN A 100 -22.05 9.66 5.39
N PRO A 101 -22.46 10.73 4.68
CA PRO A 101 -21.59 11.42 3.73
C PRO A 101 -20.27 11.94 4.31
N GLN A 102 -20.26 12.39 5.58
CA GLN A 102 -19.05 12.89 6.23
C GLN A 102 -18.07 11.75 6.56
N HIS A 103 -18.59 10.58 6.93
CA HIS A 103 -17.76 9.40 7.16
C HIS A 103 -17.23 8.85 5.85
N ARG A 104 -18.09 8.81 4.81
CA ARG A 104 -17.75 8.32 3.48
C ARG A 104 -16.54 9.03 2.90
N GLU A 105 -16.48 10.35 2.98
CA GLU A 105 -15.33 11.12 2.48
C GLU A 105 -14.01 10.63 3.09
N MET A 106 -13.95 10.47 4.41
CA MET A 106 -12.75 9.94 5.08
C MET A 106 -12.46 8.48 4.72
N MET A 107 -13.49 7.65 4.63
CA MET A 107 -13.35 6.23 4.31
C MET A 107 -12.90 6.00 2.86
N ASP A 108 -13.34 6.84 1.93
CA ASP A 108 -12.89 6.83 0.53
C ASP A 108 -11.42 7.23 0.40
N LEU A 109 -10.95 8.18 1.23
CA LEU A 109 -9.53 8.54 1.29
C LEU A 109 -8.66 7.36 1.78
N GLU A 110 -9.17 6.57 2.71
CA GLU A 110 -8.53 5.34 3.22
C GLU A 110 -8.78 4.10 2.34
N GLY A 111 -9.56 4.23 1.26
CA GLY A 111 -9.86 3.14 0.32
C GLY A 111 -10.74 2.02 0.91
N LEU A 112 -11.56 2.30 1.93
CA LEU A 112 -12.34 1.30 2.64
C LEU A 112 -13.84 1.64 2.74
N LYS A 113 -14.66 0.62 3.04
CA LYS A 113 -16.11 0.79 3.28
C LYS A 113 -16.55 0.41 4.69
N GLN A 114 -15.64 -0.17 5.48
CA GLN A 114 -15.87 -0.54 6.87
C GLN A 114 -14.52 -0.63 7.59
N TRP A 115 -14.49 -0.21 8.85
CA TRP A 115 -13.38 -0.50 9.75
C TRP A 115 -13.56 -1.88 10.36
N LEU A 116 -12.46 -2.62 10.49
CA LEU A 116 -12.45 -3.96 11.08
C LEU A 116 -11.51 -3.99 12.30
N PRO A 117 -11.71 -4.92 13.24
CA PRO A 117 -10.75 -5.15 14.32
C PRO A 117 -9.34 -5.36 13.79
N GLY A 118 -8.37 -4.70 14.42
CA GLY A 118 -6.97 -4.87 14.10
C GLY A 118 -6.50 -6.31 14.31
N ARG A 119 -5.58 -6.77 13.47
CA ARG A 119 -4.96 -8.09 13.54
C ARG A 119 -3.49 -7.98 13.18
N THR A 120 -2.69 -8.90 13.69
CA THR A 120 -1.26 -9.01 13.35
C THR A 120 -0.98 -10.05 12.27
N SER A 121 -1.95 -10.91 11.95
CA SER A 121 -1.89 -11.82 10.80
C SER A 121 -2.03 -11.05 9.49
N GLY A 122 -1.36 -11.50 8.43
CA GLY A 122 -1.44 -10.85 7.11
C GLY A 122 -0.25 -9.94 6.77
N PHE A 123 0.71 -9.82 7.70
CA PHE A 123 1.96 -9.08 7.50
C PHE A 123 3.18 -10.00 7.31
N ASP A 124 3.00 -11.33 7.35
CA ASP A 124 4.11 -12.29 7.34
C ASP A 124 4.99 -12.16 6.08
N ALA A 125 4.36 -12.04 4.91
CA ALA A 125 5.09 -11.84 3.65
C ALA A 125 5.88 -10.52 3.62
N LEU A 126 5.34 -9.46 4.23
CA LEU A 126 6.04 -8.17 4.34
C LEU A 126 7.22 -8.26 5.31
N ALA A 127 7.02 -8.92 6.45
CA ALA A 127 8.08 -9.13 7.44
C ALA A 127 9.23 -9.95 6.87
N GLU A 128 8.93 -11.03 6.14
CA GLU A 128 9.95 -11.85 5.45
C GLU A 128 10.69 -11.03 4.39
N ALA A 129 9.96 -10.28 3.55
CA ALA A 129 10.56 -9.45 2.51
C ALA A 129 11.47 -8.35 3.10
N SER A 130 11.05 -7.69 4.17
CA SER A 130 11.82 -6.64 4.85
C SER A 130 13.11 -7.20 5.48
N ALA A 131 13.02 -8.36 6.14
CA ALA A 131 14.18 -9.04 6.71
C ALA A 131 15.23 -9.42 5.65
N LEU A 132 14.79 -9.84 4.46
CA LEU A 132 15.68 -10.16 3.33
C LEU A 132 16.38 -8.91 2.76
N GLN A 133 15.78 -7.72 2.89
CA GLN A 133 16.38 -6.47 2.42
C GLN A 133 17.36 -5.83 3.42
N GLY A 134 17.49 -6.41 4.62
CA GLY A 134 18.35 -5.87 5.68
C GLY A 134 17.76 -4.62 6.34
N GLU A 135 16.46 -4.41 6.21
CA GLU A 135 15.72 -3.38 6.92
C GLU A 135 15.31 -3.94 8.29
N ASN A 136 16.04 -3.54 9.35
CA ASN A 136 15.69 -3.76 10.76
C ASN A 136 15.68 -2.41 11.48
#